data_AF-A0A2M8GLG9-F1
#
_entry.id   AF-A0A2M8GLG9-F1
#
_cell.length_a   1.000
_cell.length_b   1.000
_cell.length_c   1.000
_cell.angle_alpha   90.00
_cell.angle_beta   90.00
_cell.angle_gamma   90.00
#
_symmetry.space_group_name_H-M   'P 1'
#
loop_
_entity.id
_entity.type
_entity.pdbx_description
1 polymer ?
#
loop_
_entity_poly.entity_id
_entity_poly.type
_entity_poly.pdbx_seq_one_letter_code
_entity_poly.pdbx_strand_id
1 'polypeptide(L)'
;MVKNPFVDHLSRFIKKQLPAFLILFSIIKDKYAHIEKIISNKKELWSEVELTCRQKYQGIKAKMTGLAIRSFIYIFFTKMLFALILEFPLSKYFYGEVNYESIVINTLFPPALMLFIIAFFTMPGADNTTKIFQRIVEIIDADRSFETSIAFVRKKPRERKPILIFGFTIFYSLTFIITLFLIFEILNLLNFNLISQAIFLFFISVVTFFSYRIKQIVNEYYLSEKESILSPLFDFFFMPILSLGKFFSQEIAKLNFFIFIFDFLIEAPFKFIFEIVEEWISFVKKRKEEII
;
A
#
# COMPACT_ATOMS: atom_id res chain seq x y z
N MET A 1 2.93 -19.61 -13.63
CA MET A 1 2.23 -18.36 -13.99
C MET A 1 1.77 -18.50 -15.43
N VAL A 2 0.46 -18.44 -15.71
CA VAL A 2 -0.08 -18.64 -17.06
C VAL A 2 0.38 -17.50 -17.98
N LYS A 3 1.31 -17.78 -18.91
CA LYS A 3 1.81 -16.81 -19.88
C LYS A 3 0.80 -16.65 -21.02
N ASN A 4 -0.30 -15.93 -20.76
CA ASN A 4 -1.27 -15.61 -21.79
C ASN A 4 -1.47 -14.07 -21.85
N PRO A 5 -1.37 -13.44 -23.04
CA PRO A 5 -1.45 -11.99 -23.22
C PRO A 5 -2.78 -11.37 -22.75
N PHE A 6 -3.84 -12.16 -22.56
CA PHE A 6 -5.13 -11.70 -22.05
C PHE A 6 -5.23 -11.68 -20.52
N VAL A 7 -4.32 -12.38 -19.81
CA VAL A 7 -4.40 -12.54 -18.34
C VAL A 7 -4.33 -11.18 -17.64
N ASP A 8 -3.44 -10.30 -18.07
CA ASP A 8 -3.29 -8.97 -17.47
C ASP A 8 -4.54 -8.09 -17.71
N HIS A 9 -5.11 -8.16 -18.91
CA HIS A 9 -6.31 -7.39 -19.25
C HIS A 9 -7.52 -7.88 -18.49
N LEU A 10 -7.72 -9.21 -18.45
CA LEU A 10 -8.82 -9.84 -17.73
C LEU A 10 -8.69 -9.62 -16.22
N SER A 11 -7.47 -9.74 -15.67
CA SER A 11 -7.22 -9.49 -14.24
C SER A 11 -7.56 -8.06 -13.85
N ARG A 12 -7.16 -7.06 -14.65
CA ARG A 12 -7.54 -5.65 -14.40
C ARG A 12 -9.04 -5.43 -14.48
N PHE A 13 -9.70 -6.06 -15.46
CA PHE A 13 -11.15 -5.96 -15.59
C PHE A 13 -11.88 -6.57 -14.39
N ILE A 14 -11.52 -7.79 -14.00
CA ILE A 14 -12.11 -8.48 -12.83
C ILE A 14 -11.89 -7.66 -11.56
N LYS A 15 -10.68 -7.13 -11.34
CA LYS A 15 -10.36 -6.33 -10.16
C LYS A 15 -11.27 -5.10 -9.99
N LYS A 16 -11.71 -4.47 -11.09
CA LYS A 16 -12.63 -3.33 -11.04
C LYS A 16 -14.04 -3.71 -10.58
N GLN A 17 -14.45 -4.95 -10.83
CA GLN A 17 -15.78 -5.46 -10.47
C GLN A 17 -15.79 -6.22 -9.14
N LEU A 18 -14.61 -6.60 -8.66
CA LEU A 18 -14.38 -7.42 -7.48
C LEU A 18 -15.14 -6.95 -6.22
N PRO A 19 -15.21 -5.64 -5.87
CA PRO A 19 -15.88 -5.20 -4.65
C PRO A 19 -17.34 -5.66 -4.55
N ALA A 20 -18.11 -5.55 -5.63
CA ALA A 20 -19.51 -5.95 -5.64
C ALA A 20 -19.66 -7.46 -5.42
N PHE A 21 -18.82 -8.27 -6.06
CA PHE A 21 -18.81 -9.72 -5.89
C PHE A 21 -18.37 -10.14 -4.48
N LEU A 22 -17.38 -9.47 -3.88
CA LEU A 22 -16.94 -9.79 -2.51
C LEU A 22 -18.04 -9.54 -1.48
N ILE A 23 -18.77 -8.43 -1.64
CA ILE A 23 -19.88 -8.08 -0.75
C ILE A 23 -21.05 -9.05 -0.95
N LEU A 24 -21.47 -9.28 -2.20
CA LEU A 24 -22.54 -10.22 -2.53
C LEU A 24 -22.23 -11.64 -2.02
N PHE A 25 -20.99 -12.11 -2.23
CA PHE A 25 -20.55 -13.41 -1.73
C PHE A 25 -20.59 -13.50 -0.21
N SER A 26 -20.19 -12.44 0.52
CA SER A 26 -20.30 -12.43 1.98
C SER A 26 -21.76 -12.53 2.44
N ILE A 27 -22.68 -11.78 1.81
CA ILE A 27 -24.10 -11.84 2.15
C ILE A 27 -24.67 -13.24 1.90
N ILE A 28 -24.40 -13.83 0.74
CA ILE A 28 -24.86 -15.19 0.40
C ILE A 28 -24.30 -16.21 1.40
N LYS A 29 -23.02 -16.10 1.75
CA LYS A 29 -22.37 -17.01 2.70
C LYS A 29 -22.93 -16.88 4.11
N ASP A 30 -23.11 -15.65 4.60
CA ASP A 30 -23.48 -15.38 5.99
C ASP A 30 -25.00 -15.49 6.23
N LYS A 31 -25.83 -15.34 5.19
CA LYS A 31 -27.30 -15.31 5.24
C LYS A 31 -27.99 -16.30 4.29
N TYR A 32 -27.33 -17.40 3.95
CA TYR A 32 -27.79 -18.38 2.94
C TYR A 32 -29.28 -18.76 3.07
N ALA A 33 -29.75 -19.05 4.29
CA ALA A 33 -31.13 -19.49 4.54
C ALA A 33 -32.21 -18.43 4.21
N HIS A 34 -31.87 -17.14 4.19
CA HIS A 34 -32.80 -16.04 3.95
C HIS A 34 -32.49 -15.28 2.65
N ILE A 35 -31.61 -15.82 1.81
CA ILE A 35 -31.05 -15.10 0.67
C ILE A 35 -32.11 -14.73 -0.37
N GLU A 36 -33.09 -15.60 -0.62
CA GLU A 36 -34.19 -15.34 -1.55
C GLU A 36 -34.99 -14.10 -1.15
N LYS A 37 -35.28 -13.96 0.15
CA LYS A 37 -35.99 -12.81 0.70
C LYS A 37 -35.16 -11.53 0.55
N ILE A 38 -33.86 -11.60 0.84
CA ILE A 38 -32.94 -10.46 0.79
C ILE A 38 -32.79 -9.96 -0.66
N ILE A 39 -32.52 -10.86 -1.61
CA ILE A 39 -32.30 -10.50 -3.02
C ILE A 39 -33.59 -9.98 -3.68
N SER A 40 -34.76 -10.50 -3.29
CA SER A 40 -36.05 -10.10 -3.85
C SER A 40 -36.58 -8.75 -3.32
N ASN A 41 -36.02 -8.23 -2.21
CA ASN A 41 -36.46 -6.98 -1.61
C ASN A 41 -35.33 -5.95 -1.58
N LYS A 42 -35.45 -4.92 -2.43
CA LYS A 42 -34.46 -3.85 -2.57
C LYS A 42 -34.09 -3.15 -1.25
N LYS A 43 -35.03 -2.98 -0.32
CA LYS A 43 -34.77 -2.33 0.98
C LYS A 43 -34.00 -3.26 1.92
N GLU A 44 -34.36 -4.55 1.96
CA GLU A 44 -33.63 -5.55 2.76
C GLU A 44 -32.22 -5.75 2.19
N LEU A 45 -32.08 -5.83 0.87
CA LEU A 45 -30.79 -5.89 0.19
C LEU A 45 -29.91 -4.68 0.53
N TRP A 46 -30.45 -3.46 0.48
CA TRP A 46 -29.72 -2.25 0.86
C TRP A 46 -29.17 -2.36 2.28
N SER A 47 -30.03 -2.74 3.24
CA SER A 47 -29.65 -2.84 4.65
C SER A 47 -28.50 -3.84 4.86
N GLU A 48 -28.57 -5.02 4.22
CA GLU A 48 -27.52 -6.03 4.34
C GLU A 48 -26.22 -5.63 3.62
N VAL A 49 -26.31 -4.97 2.46
CA VAL A 49 -25.14 -4.42 1.75
C VAL A 49 -24.45 -3.34 2.58
N GLU A 50 -25.21 -2.42 3.16
CA GLU A 50 -24.68 -1.34 4.00
C GLU A 50 -23.97 -1.91 5.24
N LEU A 51 -24.61 -2.85 5.94
CA LEU A 51 -24.05 -3.51 7.12
C LEU A 51 -22.77 -4.28 6.79
N THR A 52 -22.79 -5.06 5.69
CA THR A 52 -21.63 -5.84 5.24
C THR A 52 -20.48 -4.92 4.83
N CYS A 53 -20.75 -3.86 4.06
CA CYS A 53 -19.75 -2.87 3.68
C CYS A 53 -19.09 -2.23 4.91
N ARG A 54 -19.89 -1.80 5.89
CA ARG A 54 -19.37 -1.20 7.13
C ARG A 54 -18.42 -2.16 7.87
N GLN A 55 -18.80 -3.43 8.00
CA GLN A 55 -17.95 -4.44 8.63
C GLN A 55 -16.64 -4.67 7.85
N LYS A 56 -16.71 -4.82 6.52
CA LYS A 56 -15.51 -5.01 5.68
C LYS A 56 -14.60 -3.79 5.74
N TYR A 57 -15.15 -2.57 5.68
CA TYR A 57 -14.36 -1.34 5.75
C TYR A 57 -13.65 -1.19 7.09
N GLN A 58 -14.30 -1.55 8.20
CA GLN A 58 -13.66 -1.57 9.52
C GLN A 58 -12.53 -2.61 9.59
N GLY A 59 -12.77 -3.82 9.07
CA GLY A 59 -11.75 -4.88 9.02
C GLY A 59 -10.52 -4.49 8.18
N ILE A 60 -10.74 -3.86 7.02
CA ILE A 60 -9.65 -3.36 6.17
C ILE A 60 -8.89 -2.24 6.86
N LYS A 61 -9.59 -1.31 7.54
CA LYS A 61 -8.93 -0.24 8.30
C LYS A 61 -8.01 -0.84 9.38
N ALA A 62 -8.49 -1.80 10.17
CA ALA A 62 -7.68 -2.46 11.19
C ALA A 62 -6.47 -3.18 10.58
N LYS A 63 -6.68 -3.94 9.50
CA LYS A 63 -5.61 -4.64 8.77
C LYS A 63 -4.58 -3.66 8.19
N MET A 64 -5.04 -2.57 7.59
CA MET A 64 -4.22 -1.49 7.04
C MET A 64 -3.35 -0.86 8.14
N THR A 65 -3.95 -0.48 9.26
CA THR A 65 -3.23 0.11 10.40
C THR A 65 -2.21 -0.86 10.98
N GLY A 66 -2.53 -2.15 11.12
CA GLY A 66 -1.58 -3.15 11.59
C GLY A 66 -0.38 -3.31 10.65
N LEU A 67 -0.61 -3.36 9.34
CA LEU A 67 0.47 -3.42 8.35
C LEU A 67 1.31 -2.14 8.34
N ALA A 68 0.68 -0.98 8.46
CA ALA A 68 1.35 0.30 8.57
C ALA A 68 2.27 0.37 9.79
N ILE A 69 1.77 0.02 10.97
CA ILE A 69 2.56 0.02 12.21
C ILE A 69 3.73 -0.94 12.10
N ARG A 70 3.49 -2.17 11.61
CA ARG A 70 4.56 -3.15 11.41
C ARG A 70 5.62 -2.61 10.44
N SER A 71 5.23 -2.11 9.28
CA SER A 71 6.19 -1.57 8.31
C SER A 71 6.95 -0.34 8.85
N PHE A 72 6.29 0.57 9.59
CA PHE A 72 6.92 1.71 10.26
C PHE A 72 8.00 1.23 11.23
N ILE A 73 7.67 0.28 12.09
CA ILE A 73 8.58 -0.34 13.05
C ILE A 73 9.80 -0.92 12.32
N TYR A 74 9.57 -1.76 11.31
CA TYR A 74 10.66 -2.40 10.59
C TYR A 74 11.55 -1.37 9.90
N ILE A 75 10.98 -0.36 9.24
CA ILE A 75 11.74 0.71 8.57
C ILE A 75 12.57 1.52 9.57
N PHE A 76 11.99 1.88 10.71
CA PHE A 76 12.68 2.67 11.74
C PHE A 76 13.88 1.89 12.31
N PHE A 77 13.69 0.64 12.71
CA PHE A 77 14.76 -0.18 13.29
C PHE A 77 15.83 -0.56 12.28
N THR A 78 15.43 -0.96 11.07
CA THR A 78 16.41 -1.20 9.99
C THR A 78 17.21 0.05 9.70
N LYS A 79 16.60 1.24 9.70
CA LYS A 79 17.33 2.48 9.48
C LYS A 79 18.35 2.77 10.58
N MET A 80 17.98 2.59 11.86
CA MET A 80 18.92 2.73 12.98
C MET A 80 20.12 1.76 12.84
N LEU A 81 19.85 0.51 12.47
CA LEU A 81 20.90 -0.48 12.24
C LEU A 81 21.84 -0.06 11.10
N PHE A 82 21.29 0.37 9.96
CA PHE A 82 22.07 0.88 8.82
C PHE A 82 22.87 2.12 9.19
N ALA A 83 22.31 3.01 10.02
CA ALA A 83 23.02 4.19 10.50
C ALA A 83 24.28 3.81 11.31
N LEU A 84 24.17 2.82 12.20
CA LEU A 84 25.28 2.37 13.05
C LEU A 84 26.33 1.53 12.30
N ILE A 85 25.90 0.61 11.43
CA ILE A 85 26.78 -0.38 10.79
C ILE A 85 27.38 0.13 9.48
N LEU A 86 26.67 1.00 8.75
CA LEU A 86 27.08 1.46 7.43
C LEU A 86 27.27 2.97 7.40
N GLU A 87 26.23 3.76 7.68
CA GLU A 87 26.26 5.20 7.43
C GLU A 87 27.35 5.91 8.25
N PHE A 88 27.38 5.69 9.56
CA PHE A 88 28.36 6.29 10.47
C PHE A 88 29.80 5.86 10.18
N PRO A 89 30.15 4.55 10.17
CA PRO A 89 31.53 4.12 9.96
C PRO A 89 32.03 4.45 8.55
N LEU A 90 31.21 4.27 7.52
CA LEU A 90 31.64 4.57 6.15
C LEU A 90 31.78 6.08 5.93
N SER A 91 30.88 6.90 6.49
CA SER A 91 31.02 8.36 6.39
C SER A 91 32.31 8.83 7.06
N LYS A 92 32.58 8.35 8.28
CA LYS A 92 33.81 8.68 9.00
C LYS A 92 35.06 8.20 8.27
N TYR A 93 35.03 7.01 7.66
CA TYR A 93 36.16 6.45 6.94
C TYR A 93 36.46 7.18 5.62
N PHE A 94 35.44 7.47 4.80
CA PHE A 94 35.62 8.07 3.48
C PHE A 94 35.68 9.60 3.48
N TYR A 95 34.95 10.26 4.39
CA TYR A 95 34.82 11.72 4.41
C TYR A 95 35.50 12.37 5.62
N GLY A 96 36.00 11.58 6.58
CA GLY A 96 36.69 12.09 7.78
C GLY A 96 35.77 12.73 8.83
N GLU A 97 34.57 13.14 8.44
CA GLU A 97 33.55 13.75 9.28
C GLU A 97 32.19 13.08 9.14
N VAL A 98 31.32 13.32 10.11
CA VAL A 98 29.95 12.81 10.12
C VAL A 98 29.01 13.98 10.27
N ASN A 99 28.20 14.22 9.22
CA ASN A 99 27.14 15.21 9.31
C ASN A 99 25.95 14.63 10.10
N TYR A 100 25.82 15.06 11.35
CA TYR A 100 24.76 14.61 12.25
C TYR A 100 23.36 15.06 11.78
N GLU A 101 23.22 16.23 11.14
CA GLU A 101 21.95 16.70 10.59
C GLU A 101 21.46 15.74 9.49
N SER A 102 22.36 15.35 8.60
CA SER A 102 22.07 14.38 7.53
C SER A 102 21.63 13.04 8.11
N ILE A 103 22.30 12.53 9.15
CA ILE A 103 21.91 11.27 9.81
C ILE A 103 20.52 11.39 10.43
N VAL A 104 20.22 12.50 11.12
CA VAL A 104 18.92 12.72 11.76
C VAL A 104 17.81 12.77 10.73
N ILE A 105 17.97 13.57 9.67
CA ILE A 105 17.00 13.67 8.58
C ILE A 105 16.83 12.32 7.91
N ASN A 106 17.92 11.62 7.60
CA ASN A 106 17.87 10.30 6.96
C ASN A 106 17.16 9.26 7.83
N THR A 107 17.26 9.39 9.15
CA THR A 107 16.62 8.47 10.09
C THR A 107 15.12 8.75 10.25
N LEU A 108 14.74 10.02 10.36
CA LEU A 108 13.36 10.42 10.68
C LEU A 108 12.48 10.58 9.44
N PHE A 109 13.04 10.99 8.31
CA PHE A 109 12.28 11.30 7.12
C PHE A 109 11.53 10.08 6.54
N PRO A 110 12.13 8.87 6.39
CA PRO A 110 11.40 7.74 5.80
C PRO A 110 10.18 7.30 6.63
N PRO A 111 10.27 7.15 7.97
CA PRO A 111 9.10 6.90 8.80
C PRO A 111 8.06 8.04 8.75
N ALA A 112 8.51 9.31 8.75
CA ALA A 112 7.60 10.46 8.63
C ALA A 112 6.86 10.47 7.28
N LEU A 113 7.56 10.18 6.18
CA LEU A 113 6.98 10.05 4.84
C LEU A 113 5.93 8.94 4.80
N MET A 114 6.19 7.81 5.45
CA MET A 114 5.23 6.72 5.54
C MET A 114 3.94 7.15 6.23
N LEU A 115 4.06 7.77 7.41
CA LEU A 115 2.91 8.29 8.16
C LEU A 115 2.15 9.33 7.35
N PHE A 116 2.87 10.23 6.67
CA PHE A 116 2.30 11.21 5.76
C PHE A 116 1.47 10.52 4.67
N ILE A 117 2.06 9.60 3.89
CA ILE A 117 1.35 8.92 2.80
C ILE A 117 0.09 8.21 3.31
N ILE A 118 0.17 7.52 4.45
CA ILE A 118 -0.97 6.78 5.03
C ILE A 118 -2.07 7.72 5.51
N ALA A 119 -1.73 8.89 6.06
CA ALA A 119 -2.71 9.89 6.47
C ALA A 119 -3.55 10.39 5.28
N PHE A 120 -3.01 10.38 4.06
CA PHE A 120 -3.76 10.71 2.83
C PHE A 120 -4.58 9.55 2.27
N PHE A 121 -4.51 8.34 2.83
CA PHE A 121 -5.34 7.23 2.37
C PHE A 121 -6.79 7.44 2.80
N THR A 122 -7.67 7.58 1.81
CA THR A 122 -9.11 7.70 2.02
C THR A 122 -9.74 6.31 2.10
N MET A 123 -10.46 6.04 3.19
CA MET A 123 -11.22 4.80 3.33
C MET A 123 -12.52 4.84 2.52
N PRO A 124 -12.99 3.69 1.99
CA PRO A 124 -14.28 3.63 1.31
C PRO A 124 -15.40 4.20 2.20
N GLY A 125 -16.24 5.06 1.62
CA GLY A 125 -17.35 5.73 2.31
C GLY A 125 -18.71 5.41 1.71
N ALA A 126 -19.74 6.12 2.17
CA ALA A 126 -21.14 5.89 1.76
C ALA A 126 -21.39 6.00 0.25
N ASP A 127 -20.69 6.90 -0.46
CA ASP A 127 -20.73 7.00 -1.92
C ASP A 127 -20.29 5.69 -2.59
N ASN A 128 -19.21 5.07 -2.08
CA ASN A 128 -18.73 3.80 -2.59
C ASN A 128 -19.70 2.65 -2.25
N THR A 129 -20.30 2.65 -1.05
CA THR A 129 -21.35 1.70 -0.68
C THR A 129 -22.56 1.79 -1.62
N THR A 130 -22.97 3.01 -1.98
CA THR A 130 -24.08 3.25 -2.92
C THR A 130 -23.76 2.68 -4.31
N LYS A 131 -22.53 2.90 -4.80
CA LYS A 131 -22.05 2.34 -6.07
C LYS A 131 -22.00 0.81 -6.06
N ILE A 132 -21.50 0.22 -4.96
CA ILE A 132 -21.50 -1.24 -4.77
C ILE A 132 -22.92 -1.79 -4.81
N PHE A 133 -23.85 -1.16 -4.09
CA PHE A 133 -25.24 -1.58 -4.09
C PHE A 133 -25.86 -1.52 -5.50
N GLN A 134 -25.70 -0.41 -6.21
CA GLN A 134 -26.18 -0.27 -7.59
C GLN A 134 -25.62 -1.37 -8.48
N ARG A 135 -24.31 -1.65 -8.37
CA ARG A 135 -23.68 -2.71 -9.14
C ARG A 135 -24.17 -4.11 -8.75
N ILE A 136 -24.45 -4.37 -7.47
CA ILE A 136 -25.06 -5.63 -7.04
C ILE A 136 -26.46 -5.79 -7.65
N VAL A 137 -27.28 -4.72 -7.64
CA VAL A 137 -28.61 -4.73 -8.28
C VAL A 137 -28.47 -5.09 -9.76
N GLU A 138 -27.55 -4.46 -10.49
CA GLU A 138 -27.29 -4.79 -11.91
C GLU A 138 -26.85 -6.24 -12.13
N ILE A 139 -26.12 -6.84 -11.17
CA ILE A 139 -25.64 -8.23 -11.26
C ILE A 139 -26.77 -9.25 -11.03
N ILE A 140 -27.68 -8.97 -10.09
CA ILE A 140 -28.76 -9.91 -9.70
C ILE A 140 -30.03 -9.75 -10.54
N ASP A 141 -30.21 -8.61 -11.21
CA ASP A 141 -31.41 -8.34 -11.98
C ASP A 141 -31.53 -9.34 -13.15
N ALA A 142 -32.73 -9.90 -13.33
CA ALA A 142 -33.01 -10.84 -14.40
C ALA A 142 -33.18 -10.13 -15.75
N ASP A 143 -33.50 -8.83 -15.73
CA ASP A 143 -33.64 -8.05 -16.95
C ASP A 143 -32.26 -7.70 -17.52
N ARG A 144 -31.95 -8.28 -18.68
CA ARG A 144 -30.71 -8.03 -19.44
C ARG A 144 -30.55 -6.58 -19.87
N SER A 145 -31.62 -5.78 -19.85
CA SER A 145 -31.57 -4.34 -20.15
C SER A 145 -30.83 -3.53 -19.07
N PHE A 146 -30.70 -4.05 -17.84
CA PHE A 146 -29.97 -3.41 -16.74
C PHE A 146 -28.44 -3.50 -16.90
N GLU A 147 -27.91 -4.56 -17.54
CA GLU A 147 -26.49 -4.64 -17.89
C GLU A 147 -26.23 -3.81 -19.16
N THR A 148 -26.25 -2.49 -18.99
CA THR A 148 -25.94 -1.51 -20.04
C THR A 148 -24.45 -1.41 -20.34
N SER A 149 -23.60 -2.03 -19.50
CA SER A 149 -22.14 -1.94 -19.61
C SER A 149 -21.59 -3.09 -20.46
N ILE A 150 -21.49 -2.87 -21.77
CA ILE A 150 -20.74 -3.80 -22.63
C ILE A 150 -19.25 -3.59 -22.34
N ALA A 151 -18.69 -4.48 -21.54
CA ALA A 151 -17.25 -4.53 -21.30
C ALA A 151 -16.53 -5.03 -22.56
N PHE A 152 -16.10 -4.09 -23.42
CA PHE A 152 -15.27 -4.42 -24.57
C PHE A 152 -13.87 -4.87 -24.13
N VAL A 153 -13.70 -6.18 -23.93
CA VAL A 153 -12.38 -6.80 -23.84
C VAL A 153 -11.83 -6.89 -25.26
N ARG A 154 -10.82 -6.07 -25.58
CA ARG A 154 -10.21 -6.09 -26.91
C ARG A 154 -9.63 -7.47 -27.21
N LYS A 155 -10.15 -8.12 -28.27
CA LYS A 155 -9.73 -9.44 -28.74
C LYS A 155 -8.29 -9.47 -29.28
N LYS A 156 -7.73 -8.31 -29.66
CA LYS A 156 -6.32 -8.14 -30.06
C LYS A 156 -5.67 -7.02 -29.25
N PRO A 157 -4.45 -7.22 -28.74
CA PRO A 157 -3.68 -6.13 -28.13
C PRO A 157 -3.50 -5.02 -29.18
N ARG A 158 -3.72 -3.76 -28.79
CA ARG A 158 -3.51 -2.59 -29.67
C ARG A 158 -2.10 -2.69 -30.26
N GLU A 159 -1.97 -2.60 -31.58
CA GLU A 159 -0.66 -2.57 -32.22
C GLU A 159 0.15 -1.44 -31.59
N ARG A 160 1.23 -1.82 -30.94
CA ARG A 160 2.09 -0.85 -30.26
C ARG A 160 2.91 -0.18 -31.35
N LYS A 161 2.51 1.02 -31.77
CA LYS A 161 3.25 1.80 -32.77
C LYS A 161 4.69 2.02 -32.26
N PRO A 162 5.74 1.52 -32.93
CA PRO A 162 7.12 1.61 -32.43
C PRO A 162 7.54 3.04 -32.06
N ILE A 163 7.13 4.03 -32.87
CA ILE A 163 7.41 5.46 -32.62
C ILE A 163 6.79 5.96 -31.31
N LEU A 164 5.58 5.51 -30.96
CA LEU A 164 4.92 5.88 -29.72
C LEU A 164 5.57 5.19 -28.52
N ILE A 165 5.94 3.92 -28.66
CA ILE A 165 6.68 3.21 -27.61
C ILE A 165 7.99 3.94 -27.33
N PHE A 166 8.75 4.26 -28.37
CA PHE A 166 10.01 4.97 -28.25
C PHE A 166 9.84 6.33 -27.55
N GLY A 167 8.86 7.13 -27.99
CA GLY A 167 8.54 8.40 -27.34
C GLY A 167 8.16 8.26 -25.86
N PHE A 168 7.30 7.28 -25.53
CA PHE A 168 6.93 7.01 -24.14
C PHE A 168 8.11 6.48 -23.30
N THR A 169 9.00 5.68 -23.89
CA THR A 169 10.22 5.21 -23.21
C THR A 169 11.16 6.36 -22.92
N ILE A 170 11.40 7.27 -23.88
CA ILE A 170 12.20 8.48 -23.65
C ILE A 170 11.58 9.31 -22.53
N PHE A 171 10.28 9.59 -22.63
CA PHE A 171 9.58 10.38 -21.63
C PHE A 171 9.69 9.75 -20.24
N TYR A 172 9.45 8.45 -20.12
CA TYR A 172 9.58 7.71 -18.85
C TYR A 172 11.00 7.75 -18.29
N SER A 173 12.01 7.55 -19.14
CA SER A 173 13.42 7.65 -18.72
C SER A 173 13.78 9.06 -18.26
N LEU A 174 13.27 10.08 -18.95
CA LEU A 174 13.47 11.47 -18.56
C LEU A 174 12.82 11.78 -17.21
N THR A 175 11.59 11.30 -16.97
CA THR A 175 10.93 11.39 -15.66
C THR A 175 11.79 10.78 -14.56
N PHE A 176 12.39 9.63 -14.83
CA PHE A 176 13.27 8.95 -13.88
C PHE A 176 14.52 9.78 -13.57
N ILE A 177 15.19 10.28 -14.61
CA ILE A 177 16.39 11.13 -14.47
C ILE A 177 16.06 12.42 -13.71
N ILE A 178 15.01 13.14 -14.12
CA ILE A 178 14.58 14.39 -13.47
C ILE A 178 14.25 14.14 -12.00
N THR A 179 13.50 13.08 -11.68
CA THR A 179 13.12 12.77 -10.30
C THR A 179 14.34 12.48 -9.43
N LEU A 180 15.27 11.64 -9.91
CA LEU A 180 16.50 11.33 -9.17
C LEU A 180 17.41 12.55 -9.03
N PHE A 181 17.54 13.35 -10.09
CA PHE A 181 18.30 14.59 -10.08
C PHE A 181 17.75 15.58 -9.06
N LEU A 182 16.43 15.80 -9.03
CA LEU A 182 15.80 16.68 -8.05
C LEU A 182 16.03 16.21 -6.61
N ILE A 183 15.91 14.90 -6.34
CA ILE A 183 16.19 14.34 -5.01
C ILE A 183 17.66 14.57 -4.66
N PHE A 184 18.59 14.27 -5.58
CA PHE A 184 20.01 14.45 -5.38
C PHE A 184 20.37 15.90 -5.05
N GLU A 185 19.85 16.87 -5.81
CA GLU A 185 20.06 18.30 -5.57
C GLU A 185 19.49 18.74 -4.21
N ILE A 186 18.29 18.31 -3.85
CA ILE A 186 17.70 18.61 -2.53
C ILE A 186 18.59 18.07 -1.41
N LEU A 187 19.15 16.86 -1.56
CA LEU A 187 20.01 16.26 -0.55
C LEU A 187 21.39 16.94 -0.48
N ASN A 188 21.92 17.43 -1.60
CA ASN A 188 23.14 18.25 -1.61
C ASN A 188 22.94 19.55 -0.85
N LEU A 189 21.79 20.22 -1.02
CA LEU A 189 21.44 21.43 -0.26
C LEU A 189 21.34 21.17 1.25
N LEU A 190 21.03 19.93 1.64
CA LEU A 190 21.00 19.48 3.04
C LEU A 190 22.35 18.93 3.52
N ASN A 191 23.44 19.08 2.73
CA ASN A 191 24.78 18.61 3.06
C ASN A 191 24.88 17.08 3.31
N PHE A 192 24.11 16.29 2.57
CA PHE A 192 24.27 14.83 2.58
C PHE A 192 25.49 14.44 1.75
N ASN A 193 26.32 13.53 2.27
CA ASN A 193 27.36 12.87 1.47
C ASN A 193 26.74 11.77 0.58
N LEU A 194 27.51 11.26 -0.40
CA LEU A 194 27.00 10.27 -1.36
C LEU A 194 26.48 8.98 -0.70
N ILE A 195 27.08 8.56 0.42
CA ILE A 195 26.65 7.36 1.16
C ILE A 195 25.28 7.61 1.80
N SER A 196 25.13 8.71 2.53
CA SER A 196 23.86 9.11 3.13
C SER A 196 22.77 9.32 2.07
N GLN A 197 23.11 9.87 0.90
CA GLN A 197 22.18 10.02 -0.23
C GLN A 197 21.71 8.68 -0.78
N ALA A 198 22.63 7.75 -1.03
CA ALA A 198 22.30 6.42 -1.53
C ALA A 198 21.41 5.66 -0.54
N ILE A 199 21.74 5.72 0.76
CA ILE A 199 20.93 5.10 1.81
C ILE A 199 19.56 5.80 1.89
N PHE A 200 19.51 7.13 1.84
CA PHE A 200 18.25 7.88 1.84
C PHE A 200 17.36 7.41 0.69
N LEU A 201 17.86 7.43 -0.55
CA LEU A 201 17.15 7.02 -1.76
C LEU A 201 16.61 5.59 -1.64
N PHE A 202 17.41 4.66 -1.07
CA PHE A 202 16.97 3.30 -0.79
C PHE A 202 15.75 3.28 0.13
N PHE A 203 15.80 3.98 1.27
CA PHE A 203 14.71 3.99 2.24
C PHE A 203 13.45 4.70 1.74
N ILE A 204 13.55 5.85 1.06
CA ILE A 204 12.37 6.49 0.44
C ILE A 204 11.72 5.57 -0.60
N SER A 205 12.53 4.86 -1.39
CA SER A 205 12.04 3.90 -2.39
C SER A 205 11.27 2.76 -1.74
N VAL A 206 11.86 2.13 -0.72
CA VAL A 206 11.25 1.02 0.03
C VAL A 206 9.96 1.45 0.74
N VAL A 207 9.97 2.62 1.40
CA VAL A 207 8.78 3.21 2.07
C VAL A 207 7.67 3.47 1.06
N THR A 208 7.99 4.06 -0.09
CA THR A 208 7.02 4.35 -1.14
C THR A 208 6.38 3.05 -1.67
N PHE A 209 7.18 2.02 -1.87
CA PHE A 209 6.68 0.71 -2.30
C PHE A 209 5.78 0.05 -1.26
N PHE A 210 6.17 0.03 0.02
CA PHE A 210 5.32 -0.51 1.07
C PHE A 210 4.01 0.27 1.22
N SER A 211 4.09 1.61 1.19
CA SER A 211 2.91 2.47 1.24
C SER A 211 1.97 2.17 0.07
N TYR A 212 2.50 1.98 -1.14
CA TYR A 212 1.71 1.57 -2.30
C TYR A 212 1.05 0.19 -2.12
N ARG A 213 1.76 -0.80 -1.54
CA ARG A 213 1.16 -2.11 -1.23
C ARG A 213 0.03 -1.99 -0.21
N ILE A 214 0.18 -1.13 0.80
CA ILE A 214 -0.88 -0.86 1.78
C ILE A 214 -2.09 -0.21 1.07
N LYS A 215 -1.87 0.77 0.18
CA LYS A 215 -2.93 1.40 -0.62
C LYS A 215 -3.72 0.36 -1.44
N GLN A 216 -3.04 -0.62 -2.05
CA GLN A 216 -3.70 -1.68 -2.82
C GLN A 216 -4.70 -2.50 -1.99
N ILE A 217 -4.44 -2.70 -0.69
CA ILE A 217 -5.34 -3.42 0.21
C ILE A 217 -6.59 -2.58 0.49
N VAL A 218 -6.43 -1.27 0.67
CA VAL A 218 -7.56 -0.34 0.84
C VAL A 218 -8.43 -0.30 -0.42
N ASN A 219 -7.81 -0.35 -1.59
CA ASN A 219 -8.49 -0.31 -2.89
C ASN A 219 -9.25 -1.61 -3.23
N GLU A 220 -9.11 -2.69 -2.44
CA GLU A 220 -9.80 -3.97 -2.68
C GLU A 220 -11.33 -3.83 -2.69
N TYR A 221 -11.88 -2.86 -1.95
CA TYR A 221 -13.32 -2.61 -1.85
C TYR A 221 -13.76 -1.29 -2.49
N TYR A 222 -12.90 -0.62 -3.25
CA TYR A 222 -13.28 0.55 -4.03
C TYR A 222 -13.78 0.13 -5.42
N LEU A 223 -15.05 0.40 -5.74
CA LEU A 223 -15.61 0.12 -7.06
C LEU A 223 -15.18 1.16 -8.11
N SER A 224 -14.88 2.38 -7.66
CA SER A 224 -14.32 3.43 -8.51
C SER A 224 -13.34 4.27 -7.69
N GLU A 225 -12.09 4.32 -8.13
CA GLU A 225 -11.12 5.25 -7.56
C GLU A 225 -11.55 6.68 -7.94
N LYS A 226 -11.66 7.57 -6.95
CA LYS A 226 -11.75 9.00 -7.24
C LYS A 226 -10.38 9.44 -7.74
N GLU A 227 -10.21 9.59 -9.04
CA GLU A 227 -9.00 10.20 -9.60
C GLU A 227 -9.02 11.69 -9.23
N SER A 228 -8.06 12.11 -8.40
CA SER A 228 -7.84 13.53 -8.12
C SER A 228 -7.21 14.19 -9.34
N ILE A 229 -7.56 15.46 -9.60
CA ILE A 229 -7.02 16.27 -10.71
C ILE A 229 -5.48 16.33 -10.65
N LEU A 230 -4.90 16.25 -9.45
CA LEU A 230 -3.45 16.27 -9.22
C LEU A 230 -2.80 14.88 -9.25
N SER A 231 -3.56 13.78 -9.33
CA SER A 231 -3.01 12.41 -9.36
C SER A 231 -1.92 12.24 -10.43
N PRO A 232 -2.11 12.72 -11.68
CA PRO A 232 -1.10 12.52 -12.73
C PRO A 232 0.25 13.17 -12.41
N LEU A 233 0.25 14.32 -11.73
CA LEU A 233 1.47 15.03 -11.34
C LEU A 233 2.21 14.29 -10.22
N PHE A 234 1.47 13.81 -9.20
CA PHE A 234 2.06 12.99 -8.15
C PHE A 234 2.57 11.66 -8.71
N ASP A 235 1.78 10.98 -9.54
CA ASP A 235 2.17 9.73 -10.18
C ASP A 235 3.44 9.89 -11.02
N PHE A 236 3.63 11.04 -11.68
CA PHE A 236 4.84 11.34 -12.45
C PHE A 236 6.12 11.22 -11.59
N PHE A 237 6.20 11.89 -10.43
CA PHE A 237 7.38 11.84 -9.58
C PHE A 237 7.45 10.60 -8.67
N PHE A 238 6.30 10.04 -8.27
CA PHE A 238 6.27 8.86 -7.41
C PHE A 238 6.64 7.58 -8.16
N MET A 239 6.35 7.47 -9.46
CA MET A 239 6.56 6.25 -10.24
C MET A 239 8.04 5.79 -10.31
N PRO A 240 9.03 6.67 -10.55
CA PRO A 240 10.45 6.31 -10.47
C PRO A 240 10.85 5.70 -9.12
N ILE A 241 10.48 6.38 -8.03
CA ILE A 241 10.78 5.98 -6.64
C ILE A 241 10.09 4.65 -6.32
N LEU A 242 8.82 4.51 -6.69
CA LEU A 242 8.05 3.29 -6.52
C LEU A 242 8.67 2.11 -7.28
N SER A 243 9.17 2.35 -8.49
CA SER A 243 9.81 1.33 -9.32
C SER A 243 11.13 0.84 -8.70
N LEU A 244 11.95 1.75 -8.17
CA LEU A 244 13.14 1.41 -7.40
C LEU A 244 12.79 0.60 -6.15
N GLY A 245 11.76 1.03 -5.41
CA GLY A 245 11.32 0.33 -4.20
C GLY A 245 10.83 -1.09 -4.49
N LYS A 246 10.08 -1.25 -5.58
CA LYS A 246 9.65 -2.57 -6.06
C LYS A 246 10.85 -3.45 -6.41
N PHE A 247 11.82 -2.90 -7.13
CA PHE A 247 13.05 -3.63 -7.48
C PHE A 247 13.80 -4.09 -6.22
N PHE A 248 14.07 -3.18 -5.29
CA PHE A 248 14.76 -3.51 -4.03
C PHE A 248 14.00 -4.56 -3.21
N SER A 249 12.68 -4.38 -3.06
CA SER A 249 11.87 -5.32 -2.26
C SER A 249 11.82 -6.72 -2.89
N GLN A 250 11.78 -6.83 -4.23
CA GLN A 250 11.76 -8.12 -4.92
C GLN A 250 13.11 -8.83 -4.88
N GLU A 251 14.21 -8.11 -5.01
CA GLU A 251 15.55 -8.69 -4.97
C GLU A 251 15.97 -9.07 -3.54
N ILE A 252 15.68 -8.22 -2.55
CA ILE A 252 15.99 -8.52 -1.14
C ILE A 252 15.18 -9.73 -0.65
N ALA A 253 13.93 -9.88 -1.08
CA ALA A 253 13.10 -11.03 -0.72
C ALA A 253 13.62 -12.38 -1.25
N LYS A 254 14.50 -12.40 -2.26
CA LYS A 254 15.16 -13.63 -2.73
C LYS A 254 16.33 -14.04 -1.84
N LEU A 255 16.82 -13.15 -0.98
CA LEU A 255 17.97 -13.38 -0.11
C LEU A 255 17.50 -13.84 1.27
N ASN A 256 17.27 -15.16 1.42
CA ASN A 256 16.76 -15.77 2.66
C ASN A 256 17.53 -15.37 3.94
N PHE A 257 18.84 -15.11 3.84
CA PHE A 257 19.69 -14.69 4.96
C PHE A 257 19.28 -13.34 5.56
N PHE A 258 18.88 -12.37 4.71
CA PHE A 258 18.44 -11.06 5.19
C PHE A 258 17.11 -11.16 5.95
N ILE A 259 16.20 -12.04 5.52
CA ILE A 259 14.92 -12.28 6.21
C ILE A 259 15.20 -12.76 7.63
N PHE A 260 16.06 -13.78 7.79
CA PHE A 260 16.42 -14.30 9.12
C PHE A 260 17.07 -13.24 10.02
N ILE A 261 17.99 -12.42 9.50
CA ILE A 261 18.62 -11.34 10.27
C ILE A 261 17.60 -10.28 10.69
N PHE A 262 16.73 -9.84 9.78
CA PHE A 262 15.75 -8.82 10.09
C PHE A 262 14.68 -9.32 11.07
N ASP A 263 14.25 -10.58 10.96
CA ASP A 263 13.34 -11.18 11.95
C ASP A 263 14.01 -11.28 13.32
N PHE A 264 15.28 -11.66 13.40
CA PHE A 264 16.01 -11.69 14.68
C PHE A 264 16.23 -10.30 15.28
N LEU A 265 16.73 -9.33 14.50
CA LEU A 265 17.06 -7.99 14.98
C LEU A 265 15.84 -7.12 15.29
N ILE A 266 14.69 -7.42 14.69
CA ILE A 266 13.46 -6.62 14.83
C ILE A 266 12.39 -7.43 15.56
N GLU A 267 11.99 -8.60 15.06
CA GLU A 267 10.86 -9.33 15.63
C GLU A 267 11.10 -9.82 17.06
N ALA A 268 12.31 -10.28 17.39
CA ALA A 268 12.65 -10.75 18.74
C ALA A 268 12.59 -9.64 19.82
N PRO A 269 13.25 -8.48 19.66
CA PRO A 269 13.14 -7.40 20.66
C PRO A 269 11.72 -6.83 20.76
N PHE A 270 10.95 -6.81 19.67
CA PHE A 270 9.55 -6.37 19.72
C PHE A 270 8.64 -7.32 20.47
N LYS A 271 8.77 -8.64 20.28
CA LYS A 271 8.02 -9.63 21.06
C LYS A 271 8.27 -9.45 22.56
N PHE A 272 9.53 -9.23 22.92
CA PHE A 272 9.91 -8.96 24.31
C PHE A 272 9.27 -7.68 24.87
N ILE A 273 9.29 -6.57 24.13
CA ILE A 273 8.64 -5.32 24.57
C ILE A 273 7.12 -5.51 24.71
N PHE A 274 6.47 -6.19 23.77
CA PHE A 274 5.03 -6.45 23.83
C PHE A 274 4.65 -7.30 25.05
N GLU A 275 5.41 -8.34 25.34
CA GLU A 275 5.23 -9.19 26.51
C GLU A 275 5.30 -8.37 27.81
N ILE A 276 6.30 -7.49 27.95
CA ILE A 276 6.42 -6.57 29.10
C ILE A 276 5.20 -5.64 29.21
N VAL A 277 4.73 -5.09 28.10
CA VAL A 277 3.57 -4.18 28.10
C VAL A 277 2.29 -4.93 28.48
N GLU A 278 2.10 -6.15 28.00
CA GLU A 278 0.97 -7.01 28.37
C GLU A 278 1.01 -7.37 29.86
N GLU A 279 2.18 -7.74 30.38
CA GLU A 279 2.39 -7.97 31.81
C GLU A 279 2.08 -6.72 32.64
N TRP A 280 2.54 -5.55 32.20
CA TRP A 280 2.24 -4.28 32.86
C TRP A 280 0.74 -3.98 32.89
N ILE A 281 0.03 -4.16 31.76
CA ILE A 281 -1.43 -3.96 31.69
C ILE A 281 -2.13 -4.94 32.63
N SER A 282 -1.72 -6.20 32.65
CA SER A 282 -2.24 -7.23 33.55
C SER A 282 -2.02 -6.85 35.01
N PHE A 283 -0.83 -6.36 35.36
CA PHE A 283 -0.50 -5.87 36.70
C PHE A 283 -1.38 -4.69 37.12
N VAL A 284 -1.52 -3.67 36.27
CA VAL A 284 -2.36 -2.49 36.56
C VAL A 284 -3.83 -2.90 36.73
N LYS A 285 -4.32 -3.83 35.90
CA LYS A 285 -5.69 -4.34 36.01
C LYS A 285 -5.93 -5.04 37.35
N LYS A 286 -5.02 -5.93 37.75
CA LYS A 286 -5.07 -6.61 39.07
C LYS A 286 -5.05 -5.61 40.22
N ARG A 287 -4.17 -4.61 40.17
CA ARG A 287 -4.11 -3.54 41.19
C ARG A 287 -5.40 -2.72 41.28
N LYS A 288 -6.04 -2.45 40.16
CA LYS A 288 -7.32 -1.74 40.13
C LYS A 288 -8.45 -2.57 40.77
N GLU A 289 -8.46 -3.88 40.54
CA GLU A 289 -9.41 -4.81 41.16
C GLU A 289 -9.19 -4.98 42.67
N GLU A 290 -7.96 -4.79 43.19
CA GLU A 290 -7.67 -4.79 44.63
C GLU A 290 -8.14 -3.50 45.36
N ILE A 291 -8.31 -2.40 44.63
CA ILE A 291 -8.66 -1.07 45.20
C ILE A 291 -10.18 -0.84 45.23
N ILE A 292 -10.96 -1.57 44.42
CA ILE A 292 -12.43 -1.47 44.29
C ILE A 292 -13.08 -2.56 45.15
#